data_AF-A0A7X8KBP5-F1
#
_entry.id   AF-A0A7X8KBP5-F1
#
_cell.length_a   1.000
_cell.length_b   1.000
_cell.length_c   1.000
_cell.angle_alpha   90.00
_cell.angle_beta   90.00
_cell.angle_gamma   90.00
#
_symmetry.space_group_name_H-M   'P 1'
#
loop_
_entity.id
_entity.type
_entity.pdbx_description
1 polymer ?
#
loop_
_entity_poly.entity_id
_entity_poly.type
_entity_poly.pdbx_seq_one_letter_code
_entity_poly.pdbx_strand_id
1 'polypeptide(L)'
;ANREIAQSQNRLAVLLYYALFGFIPSYIAVRSDRYEFPLAIHAANNLFVVLFCNYEHSSLPSLPLFISTRPVGTWMDILQLTAALISAWLIIGRTKKGLVDASPEE
;
A
#
# COMPACT_ATOMS: atom_id res chain seq x y z
N ALA A 1 -13.65 -12.38 13.61
CA ALA A 1 -12.48 -11.53 13.91
C ALA A 1 -11.62 -11.40 12.66
N ASN A 2 -10.97 -10.25 12.41
CA ASN A 2 -10.01 -10.12 11.30
C ASN A 2 -8.91 -11.18 11.47
N ARG A 3 -8.73 -12.03 10.43
CA ARG A 3 -7.82 -13.18 10.47
C ARG A 3 -6.38 -12.75 10.67
N GLU A 4 -5.99 -11.64 10.06
CA GLU A 4 -4.64 -11.10 10.15
C GLU A 4 -4.34 -10.60 11.56
N ILE A 5 -5.29 -9.94 12.23
CA ILE A 5 -5.11 -9.53 13.62
C ILE A 5 -5.05 -10.75 14.55
N ALA A 6 -5.89 -11.75 14.30
CA ALA A 6 -5.95 -12.96 15.12
C ALA A 6 -4.69 -13.82 15.01
N GLN A 7 -4.08 -13.87 13.82
CA GLN A 7 -2.94 -14.75 13.49
C GLN A 7 -1.62 -13.97 13.35
N SER A 8 -1.63 -12.65 13.62
CA SER A 8 -0.43 -11.82 13.56
C SER A 8 0.57 -12.14 14.67
N GLN A 9 1.85 -11.98 14.33
CA GLN A 9 2.91 -12.00 15.33
C GLN A 9 2.85 -10.76 16.23
N ASN A 10 2.51 -9.59 15.66
CA ASN A 10 2.31 -8.36 16.40
C ASN A 10 1.07 -7.59 15.91
N ARG A 11 0.05 -7.53 16.77
CA ARG A 11 -1.21 -6.84 16.47
C ARG A 11 -1.03 -5.35 16.21
N LEU A 12 -0.13 -4.70 16.95
CA LEU A 12 0.14 -3.26 16.78
C LEU A 12 0.79 -2.98 15.43
N ALA A 13 1.67 -3.86 14.97
CA ALA A 13 2.24 -3.75 13.64
C ALA A 13 1.14 -3.84 12.56
N VAL A 14 0.23 -4.82 12.63
CA VAL A 14 -0.89 -4.91 11.67
C VAL A 14 -1.76 -3.65 11.67
N LEU A 15 -2.12 -3.15 12.86
CA LEU A 15 -2.92 -1.93 12.98
C LEU A 15 -2.21 -0.70 12.41
N LEU A 16 -0.90 -0.57 12.66
CA LEU A 16 -0.09 0.51 12.12
C LEU A 16 0.07 0.40 10.60
N TYR A 17 0.21 -0.82 10.08
CA TYR A 17 0.27 -1.08 8.64
C TYR A 17 -1.01 -0.60 7.96
N TYR A 18 -2.18 -0.98 8.48
CA TYR A 18 -3.47 -0.52 7.94
C TYR A 18 -3.64 0.99 8.07
N ALA A 19 -3.24 1.57 9.20
CA ALA A 19 -3.30 3.01 9.39
C ALA A 19 -2.44 3.74 8.37
N LEU A 20 -1.17 3.33 8.17
CA LEU A 20 -0.26 3.95 7.21
C LEU A 20 -0.74 3.80 5.77
N PHE A 21 -1.17 2.59 5.39
CA PHE A 21 -1.65 2.32 4.04
C PHE A 21 -2.95 3.08 3.75
N GLY A 22 -3.88 3.19 4.70
CA GLY A 22 -5.13 3.91 4.55
C GLY A 22 -4.98 5.43 4.65
N PHE A 23 -4.04 5.93 5.47
CA PHE A 23 -3.85 7.35 5.71
C PHE A 23 -3.43 8.11 4.45
N ILE A 24 -2.51 7.55 3.65
CA ILE A 24 -1.97 8.26 2.48
C ILE A 24 -3.03 8.49 1.38
N PRO A 25 -3.75 7.45 0.91
CA PRO A 25 -4.85 7.64 -0.03
C PRO A 25 -5.93 8.57 0.56
N SER A 26 -6.26 8.44 1.85
CA SER A 26 -7.25 9.30 2.50
C SER A 26 -6.82 10.77 2.51
N TYR A 27 -5.54 11.05 2.82
CA TYR A 27 -4.99 12.40 2.77
C TYR A 27 -5.06 12.99 1.36
N ILE A 28 -4.72 12.19 0.34
CA ILE A 28 -4.83 12.62 -1.07
C ILE A 28 -6.29 12.89 -1.43
N ALA A 29 -7.22 12.05 -0.99
CA ALA A 29 -8.65 12.20 -1.24
C ALA A 29 -9.16 13.53 -0.69
N VAL A 30 -8.89 13.81 0.59
CA VAL A 30 -9.31 15.04 1.27
C VAL A 30 -8.69 16.27 0.62
N ARG A 31 -7.43 16.19 0.17
CA ARG A 31 -6.75 17.33 -0.46
C ARG A 31 -7.20 17.60 -1.89
N SER A 32 -7.61 16.56 -2.62
CA SER A 32 -8.02 16.67 -4.03
C SER A 32 -9.54 16.76 -4.23
N ASP A 33 -10.32 16.62 -3.15
CA ASP A 33 -11.79 16.52 -3.14
C ASP A 33 -12.31 15.46 -4.13
N ARG A 34 -11.51 14.40 -4.33
CA ARG A 34 -11.78 13.32 -5.29
C ARG A 34 -11.45 11.97 -4.68
N TYR A 35 -12.38 11.03 -4.80
CA TYR A 35 -12.27 9.69 -4.23
C TYR A 35 -11.89 8.60 -5.25
N GLU A 36 -11.82 8.96 -6.53
CA GLU A 36 -11.49 8.03 -7.62
C GLU A 36 -10.10 7.39 -7.44
N PHE A 37 -9.10 8.19 -7.08
CA PHE A 37 -7.73 7.72 -6.91
C PHE A 37 -7.56 6.75 -5.73
N PRO A 38 -8.03 7.07 -4.50
CA PRO A 38 -8.03 6.11 -3.40
C PRO A 38 -8.77 4.81 -3.72
N LEU A 39 -9.92 4.91 -4.40
CA LEU A 39 -10.71 3.76 -4.80
C LEU A 39 -9.96 2.89 -5.81
N ALA A 40 -9.34 3.50 -6.81
CA ALA A 40 -8.56 2.81 -7.83
C ALA A 40 -7.35 2.08 -7.23
N ILE A 41 -6.60 2.73 -6.32
CA ILE A 41 -5.46 2.09 -5.65
C ILE A 41 -5.92 0.91 -4.79
N HIS A 42 -7.00 1.08 -4.03
CA HIS A 42 -7.52 0.00 -3.19
C HIS A 42 -8.00 -1.19 -4.03
N ALA A 43 -8.75 -0.94 -5.11
CA ALA A 43 -9.22 -1.97 -6.03
C ALA A 43 -8.05 -2.68 -6.72
N ALA A 44 -7.05 -1.94 -7.21
CA ALA A 44 -5.85 -2.51 -7.83
C ALA A 44 -5.05 -3.38 -6.85
N ASN A 45 -4.90 -2.94 -5.59
CA ASN A 45 -4.22 -3.71 -4.56
C ASN A 45 -4.94 -5.03 -4.27
N ASN A 46 -6.26 -4.99 -4.08
CA ASN A 46 -7.06 -6.19 -3.84
C ASN A 46 -7.04 -7.14 -5.05
N LEU A 47 -7.15 -6.62 -6.27
CA LEU A 47 -7.08 -7.43 -7.49
C LEU A 47 -5.71 -8.11 -7.63
N PHE A 48 -4.63 -7.38 -7.34
CA PHE A 48 -3.28 -7.95 -7.35
C PHE A 48 -3.14 -9.08 -6.33
N VAL A 49 -3.65 -8.88 -5.10
CA VAL A 49 -3.61 -9.90 -4.06
C VAL A 49 -4.41 -11.15 -4.46
N VAL A 50 -5.57 -10.96 -5.08
CA VAL A 50 -6.42 -12.08 -5.52
C VAL A 50 -5.76 -12.92 -6.60
N LEU A 51 -5.15 -12.26 -7.60
CA LEU A 51 -4.64 -12.93 -8.80
C LEU A 51 -3.18 -13.36 -8.68
N PHE A 52 -2.31 -12.51 -8.15
CA PHE A 52 -0.87 -12.71 -8.23
C PHE A 52 -0.27 -13.27 -6.95
N CYS A 53 -0.46 -12.60 -5.82
CA CYS A 53 0.25 -12.95 -4.58
C CYS A 53 -0.61 -12.75 -3.34
N ASN A 54 -0.91 -13.84 -2.65
CA ASN A 54 -1.68 -13.83 -1.39
C ASN A 54 -0.94 -14.63 -0.30
N TYR A 55 -1.53 -14.76 0.89
CA TYR A 55 -0.98 -15.52 2.03
C TYR A 55 -2.08 -16.31 2.75
N GLU A 56 -1.70 -17.38 3.45
CA GLU A 56 -2.62 -18.41 3.99
C GLU A 56 -3.70 -17.89 4.93
N HIS A 57 -3.45 -16.75 5.58
CA HIS A 57 -4.31 -16.18 6.61
C HIS A 57 -4.91 -14.84 6.20
N SER A 58 -4.99 -14.61 4.88
CA SER A 58 -5.57 -13.41 4.31
C SER A 58 -7.04 -13.25 4.67
N SER A 59 -7.44 -12.01 4.92
CA SER A 59 -8.86 -11.63 5.05
C SER A 59 -9.60 -11.71 3.71
N LEU A 60 -8.89 -11.84 2.59
CA LEU A 60 -9.44 -12.06 1.26
C LEU A 60 -8.90 -13.37 0.66
N PRO A 61 -9.41 -14.55 1.09
CA PRO A 61 -8.97 -15.83 0.57
C PRO A 61 -9.21 -15.95 -0.94
N SER A 62 -8.20 -16.40 -1.68
CA SER A 62 -8.25 -16.59 -3.14
C SER A 62 -7.33 -17.74 -3.58
N LEU A 63 -7.33 -18.03 -4.89
CA LEU A 63 -6.36 -18.91 -5.55
C LEU A 63 -5.35 -18.07 -6.34
N PRO A 64 -4.37 -17.42 -5.68
CA PRO A 64 -3.38 -16.61 -6.36
C PRO A 64 -2.35 -17.50 -7.09
N LEU A 65 -1.58 -16.90 -8.01
CA LEU A 65 -0.43 -17.57 -8.63
C LEU A 65 0.67 -17.92 -7.62
N PHE A 66 0.88 -17.05 -6.62
CA PHE A 66 1.89 -17.22 -5.58
C PHE A 66 1.26 -17.12 -4.18
N ILE A 67 1.71 -17.99 -3.28
CA ILE A 67 1.34 -17.96 -1.86
C ILE A 67 2.59 -17.70 -1.03
N SER A 68 2.56 -16.65 -0.22
CA SER A 68 3.59 -16.36 0.78
C SER A 68 3.29 -17.10 2.08
N THR A 69 4.30 -17.79 2.61
CA THR A 69 4.28 -18.45 3.92
C THR A 69 4.93 -17.61 5.02
N ARG A 70 5.26 -16.34 4.73
CA ARG A 70 5.86 -15.44 5.71
C ARG A 70 4.88 -15.09 6.83
N PRO A 71 5.35 -14.89 8.07
CA PRO A 71 4.52 -14.41 9.16
C PRO A 71 3.95 -13.02 8.84
N VAL A 72 2.69 -12.80 9.22
CA VAL A 72 1.98 -11.53 9.02
C VAL A 72 2.14 -10.64 10.25
N GLY A 73 2.29 -9.33 10.05
CA GLY A 73 2.32 -8.36 11.12
C GLY A 73 3.66 -8.27 11.82
N THR A 74 4.73 -8.32 11.03
CA THR A 74 6.10 -8.11 11.50
C THR A 74 6.47 -6.63 11.41
N TRP A 75 7.46 -6.20 12.19
CA TRP A 75 8.02 -4.84 12.04
C TRP A 75 8.70 -4.63 10.69
N MET A 76 9.14 -5.71 10.03
CA MET A 76 9.68 -5.64 8.67
C MET A 76 8.63 -5.19 7.66
N ASP A 77 7.36 -5.59 7.83
CA ASP A 77 6.26 -5.17 6.97
C ASP A 77 6.08 -3.64 7.01
N ILE A 78 6.22 -3.05 8.21
CA ILE A 78 6.17 -1.60 8.41
C ILE A 78 7.37 -0.92 7.77
N LEU A 79 8.58 -1.40 8.02
CA LEU A 79 9.79 -0.85 7.42
C LEU A 79 9.73 -0.89 5.89
N GLN A 80 9.28 -2.01 5.33
CA GLN A 80 9.11 -2.17 3.88
C GLN A 80 8.05 -1.20 3.32
N LEU A 81 6.90 -1.08 3.97
CA LEU A 81 5.85 -0.14 3.55
C LEU A 81 6.36 1.31 3.60
N THR A 82 6.99 1.71 4.71
CA THR A 82 7.56 3.05 4.86
C THR A 82 8.62 3.32 3.79
N ALA A 83 9.52 2.36 3.53
CA ALA A 83 10.54 2.48 2.48
C ALA A 83 9.91 2.61 1.08
N ALA A 84 8.86 1.84 0.77
CA ALA A 84 8.15 1.92 -0.50
C ALA A 84 7.47 3.29 -0.67
N LEU A 85 6.86 3.82 0.38
CA LEU A 85 6.21 5.13 0.36
C LEU A 85 7.22 6.27 0.19
N ILE A 86 8.36 6.23 0.89
CA ILE A 86 9.45 7.20 0.72
C ILE A 86 9.99 7.12 -0.72
N SER A 87 10.20 5.91 -1.24
CA SER A 87 10.69 5.71 -2.60
C SER A 87 9.71 6.28 -3.64
N ALA A 88 8.41 5.99 -3.49
CA ALA A 88 7.37 6.55 -4.36
C ALA A 88 7.36 8.08 -4.31
N TRP A 89 7.45 8.67 -3.11
CA TRP A 89 7.51 10.12 -2.95
C TRP A 89 8.73 10.74 -3.64
N LEU A 90 9.92 10.14 -3.49
CA LEU A 90 11.14 10.60 -4.14
C LEU A 90 11.07 10.51 -5.68
N ILE A 91 10.53 9.41 -6.21
CA ILE A 91 10.39 9.20 -7.66
C ILE A 91 9.41 10.22 -8.26
N ILE A 92 8.27 10.42 -7.60
CA ILE A 92 7.27 11.41 -8.04
C ILE A 92 7.86 12.83 -7.95
N GLY A 93 8.57 13.15 -6.87
CA GLY A 93 9.23 14.45 -6.71
C GLY A 93 10.26 14.75 -7.81
N ARG A 94 11.07 13.74 -8.19
CA ARG A 94 12.04 13.87 -9.29
C ARG A 94 11.38 14.04 -10.66
N THR A 95 10.28 13.32 -10.90
CA THR A 95 9.54 13.40 -12.17
C THR A 95 8.91 14.78 -12.37
N LYS A 96 8.35 15.37 -11.31
CA LYS A 96 7.83 16.75 -11.36
C LYS A 96 8.92 17.76 -11.68
N LYS A 97 10.09 17.64 -11.05
CA LYS A 97 11.23 18.52 -11.31
C LYS A 97 11.71 18.41 -12.77
N GLY A 98 11.85 17.19 -13.29
CA GLY A 98 12.26 16.97 -14.68
C GLY A 98 11.27 17.53 -15.72
N LEU A 99 9.97 17.57 -15.42
CA LEU A 99 8.96 18.20 -16.28
C LEU A 99 9.02 19.74 -16.23
N VAL A 100 9.33 20.32 -15.08
CA VAL A 100 9.53 21.77 -14.94
C VAL A 100 10.80 22.22 -15.68
N ASP A 101 11.89 21.48 -15.51
CA ASP A 101 13.18 21.79 -16.16
C ASP A 101 13.15 21.58 -17.69
N ALA A 102 12.18 20.81 -18.21
CA ALA A 102 12.00 20.54 -19.65
C ALA A 102 11.00 21.48 -20.34
N SER A 103 10.33 22.37 -19.60
CA SER A 103 9.50 23.43 -20.19
C SER A 103 10.43 24.52 -20.73
N PRO A 104 10.33 24.93 -22.02
CA PRO A 104 11.02 26.12 -22.48
C PRO A 104 10.54 27.31 -21.64
N GLU A 105 11.47 28.10 -21.10
CA GLU A 105 11.16 29.38 -20.50
C GLU A 105 10.54 30.26 -21.60
N GLU A 106 9.26 30.65 -21.42
CA GLU A 106 8.58 31.64 -22.28
C GLU A 106 9.15 33.05 -22.06
#